data_AF-A0A699X3J3-F1
#
_entry.id   AF-A0A699X3J3-F1
#
_cell.length_a   1.000
_cell.length_b   1.000
_cell.length_c   1.000
_cell.angle_alpha   90.00
_cell.angle_beta   90.00
_cell.angle_gamma   90.00
#
_symmetry.space_group_name_H-M   'P 1'
#
loop_
_entity.id
_entity.type
_entity.pdbx_description
1 polymer ?
#
loop_
_entity_poly.entity_id
_entity_poly.type
_entity_poly.pdbx_seq_one_letter_code
_entity_poly.pdbx_strand_id
1 'polypeptide(L)'
;CTQGPRLETVAEIVRLERDGCDIVGMTGMPEAALARELELDYACLALVVNPAAGKSSAVITMAEIEQALHDGIGKVKATLARVLSAA
;
A
#
# COMPACT_ATOMS: atom_id res chain seq x y z
N CYS A 1 -7.57 -1.47 4.61
CA CYS A 1 -7.42 -0.02 4.31
C CYS A 1 -7.96 0.79 5.48
N THR A 2 -7.37 1.95 5.73
CA THR A 2 -7.73 2.88 6.80
C THR A 2 -8.19 4.21 6.22
N GLN A 3 -8.86 5.04 7.03
CA GLN A 3 -9.25 6.39 6.62
C GLN A 3 -8.13 7.38 6.95
N GLY A 4 -7.47 7.89 5.92
CA GLY A 4 -6.44 8.93 5.98
C GLY A 4 -6.97 10.33 6.32
N PRO A 5 -6.12 11.37 6.32
CA PRO A 5 -4.71 11.39 5.90
C PRO A 5 -3.70 11.10 7.02
N ARG A 6 -4.16 10.89 8.26
CA ARG A 6 -3.25 10.53 9.35
C ARG A 6 -2.73 9.11 9.17
N LEU A 7 -1.50 8.88 9.62
CA LEU A 7 -0.98 7.53 9.78
C LEU A 7 -1.60 6.86 11.02
N GLU A 8 -1.54 5.53 11.01
CA GLU A 8 -2.05 4.70 12.10
C GLU A 8 -1.15 4.78 13.34
N THR A 9 -1.75 4.63 14.51
CA THR A 9 -1.03 4.44 15.76
C THR A 9 -0.48 3.01 15.86
N VAL A 10 0.51 2.81 16.73
CA VAL A 10 1.06 1.47 17.02
C VAL A 10 -0.04 0.49 17.47
N ALA A 11 -1.00 0.94 18.29
CA ALA A 11 -2.09 0.10 18.76
C ALA A 11 -3.03 -0.33 17.61
N GLU A 12 -3.28 0.57 16.66
CA GLU A 12 -4.07 0.26 15.46
C GLU A 12 -3.34 -0.73 14.54
N ILE A 13 -2.03 -0.56 14.34
CA ILE A 13 -1.22 -1.51 13.57
C ILE A 13 -1.19 -2.89 14.21
N VAL A 14 -1.00 -2.97 15.53
CA VAL A 14 -1.05 -4.26 16.26
C VAL A 14 -2.41 -4.92 16.14
N ARG A 15 -3.50 -4.14 16.15
CA ARG A 15 -4.84 -4.68 15.89
C ARG A 15 -4.95 -5.21 14.46
N LEU A 16 -4.55 -4.42 13.45
CA LEU A 16 -4.64 -4.82 12.04
C LEU A 16 -3.83 -6.09 11.76
N GLU A 17 -2.66 -6.23 12.37
CA GLU A 17 -1.85 -7.45 12.27
C GLU A 17 -2.56 -8.66 12.89
N ARG A 18 -3.22 -8.49 14.06
CA ARG A 18 -4.05 -9.55 14.66
C ARG A 18 -5.26 -9.92 13.80
N ASP A 19 -5.80 -8.94 13.08
CA ASP A 19 -6.87 -9.14 12.10
C ASP A 19 -6.35 -9.80 10.80
N GLY A 20 -5.04 -10.06 10.68
CA GLY A 20 -4.40 -10.76 9.56
C GLY A 20 -3.92 -9.84 8.43
N CYS A 21 -3.78 -8.54 8.67
CA CYS A 21 -3.29 -7.59 7.66
C CYS A 21 -1.76 -7.55 7.61
N ASP A 22 -1.19 -7.77 6.42
CA ASP A 22 0.25 -7.64 6.17
C ASP A 22 0.67 -6.25 5.66
N ILE A 23 -0.26 -5.55 4.98
CA ILE A 23 -0.04 -4.23 4.37
C ILE A 23 -1.16 -3.30 4.82
N VAL A 24 -0.80 -2.07 5.16
CA VAL A 24 -1.73 -1.00 5.52
C VAL A 24 -1.57 0.17 4.55
N GLY A 25 -2.68 0.83 4.25
CA GLY A 25 -2.75 1.97 3.35
C GLY A 25 -4.16 2.55 3.31
N MET A 26 -4.30 3.66 2.62
CA MET A 26 -5.53 4.47 2.61
C MET A 26 -6.39 4.28 1.34
N THR A 27 -5.96 3.42 0.41
CA THR A 27 -6.60 3.18 -0.89
C THR A 27 -6.76 1.69 -1.20
N GLY A 28 -7.44 1.35 -2.29
CA GLY A 28 -7.69 -0.03 -2.74
C GLY A 28 -9.04 -0.60 -2.27
N MET A 29 -9.59 -0.04 -1.19
CA MET A 29 -11.00 -0.15 -0.83
C MET A 29 -11.60 1.26 -0.92
N PRO A 30 -12.73 1.47 -1.65
CA PRO A 30 -13.70 0.48 -2.14
C PRO A 30 -13.43 -0.11 -3.53
N GLU A 31 -12.36 0.30 -4.21
CA GLU A 31 -12.13 0.01 -5.64
C GLU A 31 -12.14 -1.49 -5.96
N ALA A 32 -11.53 -2.33 -5.11
CA ALA A 32 -11.52 -3.77 -5.30
C ALA A 32 -12.94 -4.39 -5.23
N ALA A 33 -13.79 -3.91 -4.33
CA ALA A 33 -15.17 -4.38 -4.20
C ALA A 33 -16.00 -3.97 -5.42
N LEU A 34 -15.88 -2.70 -5.84
CA LEU A 34 -16.57 -2.18 -7.02
C LEU A 34 -16.13 -2.90 -8.31
N ALA A 35 -14.84 -3.20 -8.47
CA ALA A 35 -14.35 -3.97 -9.61
C ALA A 35 -14.98 -5.38 -9.64
N ARG A 36 -15.13 -6.01 -8.48
CA ARG A 36 -15.77 -7.32 -8.37
C ARG A 36 -17.27 -7.26 -8.69
N GLU A 37 -17.97 -6.23 -8.23
CA GLU A 37 -19.39 -6.01 -8.54
C GLU A 37 -19.63 -5.79 -10.05
N LEU A 38 -18.67 -5.18 -10.75
CA LEU A 38 -18.69 -4.98 -12.19
C LEU A 38 -18.10 -6.15 -13.00
N GLU A 39 -17.77 -7.26 -12.34
CA GLU A 39 -17.12 -8.43 -12.96
C GLU A 39 -15.81 -8.11 -13.72
N LEU A 40 -15.07 -7.11 -13.25
CA LEU A 40 -13.77 -6.74 -13.82
C LEU A 40 -12.63 -7.56 -13.19
N ASP A 41 -11.70 -8.02 -14.03
CA ASP A 41 -10.43 -8.56 -13.55
C ASP A 41 -9.66 -7.47 -12.78
N TYR A 42 -9.29 -7.77 -11.55
CA TYR A 42 -8.63 -6.82 -10.65
C TYR A 42 -7.35 -7.42 -10.06
N ALA A 43 -6.26 -6.66 -10.16
CA ALA A 43 -4.99 -6.95 -9.51
C ALA A 43 -4.47 -5.71 -8.79
N CYS A 44 -3.96 -5.87 -7.57
CA CYS A 44 -3.36 -4.80 -6.79
C CYS A 44 -1.84 -4.92 -6.82
N LEU A 45 -1.16 -3.80 -7.10
CA LEU A 45 0.29 -3.66 -6.96
C LEU A 45 0.59 -2.52 -6.00
N ALA A 46 0.99 -2.85 -4.77
CA ALA A 46 1.30 -1.88 -3.73
C ALA A 46 2.81 -1.67 -3.60
N LEU A 47 3.25 -0.41 -3.59
CA LEU A 47 4.62 -0.03 -3.25
C LEU A 47 4.70 0.26 -1.75
N VAL A 48 5.47 -0.54 -1.02
CA VAL A 48 5.73 -0.30 0.41
C VAL A 48 6.74 0.83 0.55
N VAL A 49 6.28 1.98 1.04
CA VAL A 49 7.11 3.21 1.16
C VAL A 49 7.74 3.38 2.54
N ASN A 50 7.17 2.72 3.57
CA ASN A 50 7.73 2.69 4.92
C ASN A 50 7.21 1.49 5.71
N PRO A 51 7.91 1.05 6.77
CA PRO A 51 7.36 0.15 7.77
C PRO A 51 6.20 0.82 8.54
N ALA A 52 5.19 0.04 8.91
CA ALA A 52 4.07 0.52 9.72
C ALA A 52 4.52 1.00 11.12
N ALA A 53 3.70 1.83 11.77
CA ALA A 53 4.00 2.38 13.08
C ALA A 53 4.34 1.27 14.10
N GLY A 54 5.49 1.40 14.77
CA GLY A 54 5.98 0.42 15.75
C GLY A 54 6.66 -0.82 15.15
N LYS A 55 6.77 -0.91 13.82
CA LYS A 55 7.54 -1.96 13.12
C LYS A 55 8.99 -1.59 12.82
N SER A 56 9.37 -0.34 13.10
CA SER A 56 10.74 0.16 13.04
C SER A 56 11.02 1.04 14.25
N SER A 57 12.31 1.16 14.62
CA SER A 57 12.79 2.08 15.65
C SER A 57 12.93 3.53 15.14
N ALA A 58 12.86 3.74 13.81
CA ALA A 58 12.94 5.05 13.20
C ALA A 58 11.58 5.75 13.18
N VAL A 59 11.59 7.08 13.31
CA VAL A 59 10.39 7.92 13.12
C VAL A 59 10.09 8.01 11.63
N ILE A 60 8.84 7.78 11.25
CA ILE A 60 8.41 7.89 9.86
C ILE A 60 8.42 9.38 9.47
N THR A 61 9.22 9.75 8.48
CA THR A 61 9.24 11.11 7.93
C THR A 61 8.65 11.19 6.53
N MET A 62 8.04 12.33 6.19
CA MET A 62 7.52 12.54 4.83
C MET A 62 8.61 12.51 3.77
N ALA A 63 9.82 13.00 4.10
CA ALA A 63 10.96 12.99 3.20
C ALA A 63 11.40 11.56 2.83
N GLU A 64 11.39 10.63 3.80
CA GLU A 64 11.70 9.22 3.53
C GLU A 64 10.63 8.56 2.67
N ILE A 65 9.35 8.87 2.92
CA ILE A 65 8.24 8.37 2.09
C ILE A 65 8.37 8.88 0.65
N GLU A 66 8.64 10.17 0.47
CA GLU A 66 8.84 10.77 -0.86
C GLU A 66 10.05 10.17 -1.58
N GLN A 67 11.15 9.92 -0.86
CA GLN A 67 12.34 9.28 -1.42
C GLN A 67 12.03 7.82 -1.83
N ALA A 68 11.36 7.04 -0.97
CA ALA A 68 10.98 5.67 -1.29
C ALA A 68 10.03 5.60 -2.49
N LEU A 69 9.11 6.56 -2.61
CA LEU A 69 8.24 6.71 -3.79
C LEU A 69 9.07 7.00 -5.05
N HIS A 70 9.97 7.97 -5.00
CA HIS A 70 10.83 8.33 -6.11
C HIS A 70 11.66 7.13 -6.61
N ASP A 71 12.24 6.36 -5.68
CA ASP A 71 13.11 5.22 -6.00
C ASP A 71 12.32 3.98 -6.44
N GLY A 72 11.10 3.83 -5.93
CA GLY A 72 10.24 2.68 -6.20
C GLY A 72 9.40 2.80 -7.48
N ILE A 73 8.95 4.01 -7.84
CA ILE A 73 7.96 4.19 -8.91
C ILE A 73 8.46 3.72 -10.27
N GLY A 74 9.77 3.83 -10.54
CA GLY A 74 10.37 3.30 -11.77
C GLY A 74 10.20 1.79 -11.89
N LYS A 75 10.37 1.05 -10.79
CA LYS A 75 10.18 -0.41 -10.75
C LYS A 75 8.72 -0.78 -10.94
N VAL A 76 7.80 -0.05 -10.31
CA VAL A 76 6.34 -0.25 -10.49
C VAL A 76 5.95 -0.09 -11.96
N LYS A 77 6.38 1.00 -12.61
CA LYS A 77 6.13 1.24 -14.04
C LYS A 77 6.68 0.14 -14.92
N ALA A 78 7.92 -0.31 -14.65
CA ALA A 78 8.53 -1.39 -15.41
C ALA A 78 7.78 -2.73 -15.24
N THR A 79 7.33 -3.06 -14.03
CA THR A 79 6.52 -4.26 -13.77
C THR A 79 5.19 -4.20 -14.52
N LEU A 80 4.48 -3.07 -14.46
CA LEU A 80 3.22 -2.88 -15.20
C LEU A 80 3.44 -3.00 -16.71
N ALA A 81 4.48 -2.37 -17.27
CA ALA A 81 4.79 -2.46 -18.68
C ALA A 81 5.03 -3.92 -19.12
N ARG A 82 5.74 -4.71 -18.31
CA ARG A 82 5.98 -6.14 -18.59
C ARG A 82 4.69 -6.96 -18.56
N VAL A 83 3.84 -6.76 -17.56
CA VAL A 83 2.56 -7.47 -17.45
C VAL A 83 1.65 -7.14 -18.62
N LEU A 84 1.53 -5.85 -18.97
CA LEU A 84 0.70 -5.38 -20.08
C LEU A 84 1.23 -5.83 -21.46
N SER A 85 2.56 -6.00 -21.61
CA SER A 85 3.13 -6.52 -22.85
C SER A 85 2.98 -8.04 -23.02
N ALA A 86 2.68 -8.76 -21.94
CA ALA A 86 2.53 -10.21 -21.92
C ALA A 86 1.06 -10.66 -21.98
N ALA A 87 0.12 -9.71 -21.84
CA ALA A 87 -1.32 -9.89 -22.00
C ALA A 87 -1.73 -9.59 -23.45
#